data_AF-A0A9X7IMP0-F1
#
_entry.id   AF-A0A9X7IMP0-F1
#
_cell.length_a   1.000
_cell.length_b   1.000
_cell.length_c   1.000
_cell.angle_alpha   90.00
_cell.angle_beta   90.00
_cell.angle_gamma   90.00
#
_symmetry.space_group_name_H-M   'P 1'
#
loop_
_entity.id
_entity.type
_entity.pdbx_description
1 polymer ?
#
loop_
_entity_poly.entity_id
_entity_poly.type
_entity_poly.pdbx_seq_one_letter_code
_entity_poly.pdbx_strand_id
1 'polypeptide(L)'
;MAEAARAALGDGIRPQDRLLVGNWIDDSLLAGETFDTVLVDYLVGAIEGFAPYWQDQVFARLRPLVADNGRLYITGLEPYVQYQPETDSGRIIWEIGRARDACLLLAGERPYREYPLEWMLRQLERAGFAIVESRRFPIRYGPGHVNRQLDMCRGRLQRFGSAALGSGMLQYVEELRLRALLVLARDGGLRHGHDYVIAAEPLR
;
A
#
# COMPACT_ATOMS: atom_id res chain seq x y z
N MET A 1 11.06 -2.83 -11.55
CA MET A 1 10.30 -1.60 -11.21
C MET A 1 10.94 -0.35 -11.80
N ALA A 2 12.24 -0.09 -11.58
CA ALA A 2 12.91 1.10 -12.13
C ALA A 2 12.82 1.23 -13.66
N GLU A 3 13.02 0.14 -14.41
CA GLU A 3 12.90 0.16 -15.87
C GLU A 3 11.47 0.45 -16.34
N ALA A 4 10.47 -0.13 -15.67
CA ALA A 4 9.06 0.17 -15.95
C ALA A 4 8.72 1.64 -15.64
N ALA A 5 9.29 2.21 -14.57
CA ALA A 5 9.13 3.62 -14.24
C ALA A 5 9.78 4.52 -15.31
N ARG A 6 10.99 4.19 -15.79
CA ARG A 6 11.63 4.91 -16.91
C ARG A 6 10.79 4.83 -18.17
N ALA A 7 10.30 3.65 -18.52
CA ALA A 7 9.46 3.45 -19.69
C ALA A 7 8.15 4.24 -19.60
N ALA A 8 7.55 4.33 -18.41
CA ALA A 8 6.34 5.11 -18.18
C ALA A 8 6.56 6.63 -18.25
N LEU A 9 7.75 7.11 -17.82
CA LEU A 9 8.12 8.52 -17.94
C LEU A 9 8.38 8.93 -19.39
N GLY A 10 8.92 8.03 -20.21
CA GLY A 10 9.18 8.25 -21.63
C GLY A 10 9.95 9.55 -21.90
N ASP A 11 9.56 10.26 -22.96
CA ASP A 11 10.15 11.55 -23.35
C ASP A 11 9.64 12.74 -22.52
N GLY A 12 8.77 12.50 -21.53
CA GLY A 12 8.19 13.54 -20.67
C GLY A 12 9.10 14.00 -19.53
N ILE A 13 10.26 13.37 -19.36
CA ILE A 13 11.23 13.72 -18.32
C ILE A 13 11.95 15.04 -18.67
N ARG A 14 11.94 16.01 -17.75
CA ARG A 14 12.61 17.30 -17.96
C ARG A 14 14.11 17.16 -17.70
N PRO A 15 14.97 18.05 -18.24
CA PRO A 15 16.42 17.99 -18.03
C PRO A 15 16.86 17.96 -16.55
N GLN A 16 16.09 18.57 -15.65
CA GLN A 16 16.36 18.63 -14.21
C GLN A 16 15.81 17.43 -13.42
N ASP A 17 14.96 16.60 -14.02
CA ASP A 17 14.34 15.48 -13.33
C ASP A 17 15.34 14.32 -13.20
N ARG A 18 15.39 13.71 -12.01
CA ARG A 18 16.31 12.59 -11.71
C ARG A 18 15.49 11.40 -11.21
N LEU A 19 15.66 10.25 -11.87
CA LEU A 19 15.17 8.96 -11.33
C LEU A 19 16.30 8.25 -10.60
N LEU A 20 16.17 8.17 -9.28
CA LEU A 20 17.13 7.50 -8.40
C LEU A 20 16.58 6.15 -7.95
N VAL A 21 17.46 5.16 -7.88
CA VAL A 21 17.14 3.82 -7.35
C VAL A 21 18.06 3.60 -6.17
N GLY A 22 17.49 3.27 -5.02
CA GLY A 22 18.24 2.99 -3.80
C GLY A 22 17.38 2.31 -2.75
N ASN A 23 18.02 1.93 -1.65
CA ASN A 23 17.33 1.38 -0.47
C ASN A 23 17.25 2.46 0.61
N TRP A 24 16.11 2.57 1.28
CA TRP A 24 15.87 3.58 2.32
C TRP A 24 16.75 3.43 3.56
N ILE A 25 17.30 2.24 3.80
CA ILE A 25 18.29 1.98 4.87
C ILE A 25 19.70 2.41 4.50
N ASP A 26 19.94 2.82 3.26
CA ASP A 26 21.23 3.35 2.83
C ASP A 26 21.30 4.85 3.14
N ASP A 27 22.20 5.22 4.04
CA ASP A 27 22.40 6.61 4.46
C ASP A 27 22.94 7.49 3.33
N SER A 28 23.56 6.91 2.31
CA SER A 28 24.06 7.66 1.16
C SER A 28 22.96 8.09 0.18
N LEU A 29 21.81 7.41 0.18
CA LEU A 29 20.69 7.74 -0.68
C LEU A 29 20.15 9.14 -0.34
N LEU A 30 20.20 10.09 -1.28
CA LEU A 30 19.76 11.47 -1.06
C LEU A 30 20.53 12.21 0.05
N ALA A 31 21.76 11.79 0.37
CA ALA A 31 22.58 12.47 1.37
C ALA A 31 22.83 13.93 0.94
N GLY A 32 22.55 14.87 1.86
CA GLY A 32 22.72 16.31 1.62
C GLY A 32 21.64 16.95 0.74
N GLU A 33 20.65 16.18 0.27
CA GLU A 33 19.50 16.72 -0.47
C GLU A 33 18.44 17.27 0.50
N THR A 34 17.71 18.29 0.06
CA THR A 34 16.59 18.89 0.80
C THR A 34 15.59 19.44 -0.20
N PHE A 35 14.29 19.31 0.10
CA PHE A 35 13.21 19.64 -0.82
C PHE A 35 12.12 20.47 -0.14
N ASP A 36 11.55 21.43 -0.88
CA ASP A 36 10.41 22.23 -0.42
C ASP A 36 9.11 21.41 -0.35
N THR A 37 9.03 20.32 -1.12
CA THR A 37 7.89 19.42 -1.13
C THR A 37 8.36 17.98 -1.29
N VAL A 38 7.93 17.12 -0.37
CA VAL A 38 8.20 15.69 -0.42
C VAL A 38 6.86 14.95 -0.48
N LEU A 39 6.67 14.11 -1.50
CA LEU A 39 5.52 13.24 -1.63
C LEU A 39 5.94 11.80 -1.35
N VAL A 40 5.21 11.16 -0.45
CA VAL A 40 5.44 9.79 -0.02
C VAL A 40 4.18 8.99 -0.32
N ASP A 41 4.19 8.28 -1.44
CA ASP A 41 3.04 7.53 -1.92
C ASP A 41 3.12 6.06 -1.49
N TYR A 42 2.28 5.64 -0.52
CA TYR A 42 2.22 4.26 0.01
C TYR A 42 3.56 3.67 0.50
N LEU A 43 4.54 4.52 0.83
CA LEU A 43 5.91 4.07 1.11
C LEU A 43 6.02 3.18 2.35
N VAL A 44 5.34 3.54 3.44
CA VAL A 44 5.56 2.91 4.75
C VAL A 44 5.14 1.45 4.73
N GLY A 45 4.05 1.10 4.05
CA GLY A 45 3.72 -0.30 3.81
C GLY A 45 4.73 -0.95 2.86
N ALA A 46 5.10 -0.26 1.76
CA ALA A 46 5.98 -0.78 0.71
C ALA A 46 7.36 -1.19 1.21
N ILE A 47 7.86 -0.53 2.24
CA ILE A 47 9.21 -0.75 2.73
C ILE A 47 9.40 -2.13 3.39
N GLU A 48 8.34 -2.78 3.89
CA GLU A 48 8.44 -4.11 4.56
C GLU A 48 9.09 -5.16 3.65
N GLY A 49 8.86 -5.07 2.34
CA GLY A 49 9.45 -5.99 1.37
C GLY A 49 10.96 -5.81 1.14
N PHE A 50 11.53 -4.67 1.54
CA PHE A 50 12.91 -4.28 1.23
C PHE A 50 13.77 -3.98 2.47
N ALA A 51 13.14 -3.51 3.54
CA ALA A 51 13.73 -3.26 4.85
C ALA A 51 12.71 -3.62 5.95
N PRO A 52 12.61 -4.92 6.30
CA PRO A 52 11.69 -5.40 7.33
C PRO A 52 11.89 -4.70 8.68
N TYR A 53 10.79 -4.38 9.36
CA TYR A 53 10.78 -3.73 10.69
C TYR A 53 11.35 -2.30 10.74
N TRP A 54 11.49 -1.62 9.60
CA TRP A 54 12.06 -0.28 9.53
C TRP A 54 11.00 0.83 9.38
N GLN A 55 9.71 0.48 9.43
CA GLN A 55 8.60 1.39 9.15
C GLN A 55 8.51 2.57 10.11
N ASP A 56 8.87 2.37 11.37
CA ASP A 56 8.92 3.39 12.41
C ASP A 56 10.07 4.39 12.18
N GLN A 57 11.12 4.01 11.45
CA GLN A 57 12.28 4.86 11.16
C GLN A 57 12.09 5.73 9.91
N VAL A 58 11.10 5.42 9.06
CA VAL A 58 10.88 6.11 7.77
C VAL A 58 10.79 7.63 7.92
N PHE A 59 10.00 8.10 8.89
CA PHE A 59 9.79 9.55 9.04
C PHE A 59 11.00 10.26 9.63
N ALA A 60 11.74 9.61 10.54
CA ALA A 60 13.01 10.16 11.02
C ALA A 60 14.01 10.32 9.86
N ARG A 61 14.03 9.36 8.92
CA ARG A 61 14.88 9.43 7.72
C ARG A 61 14.42 10.50 6.72
N LEU A 62 13.12 10.73 6.60
CA LEU A 62 12.54 11.76 5.72
C LEU A 62 12.67 13.16 6.30
N ARG A 63 12.70 13.32 7.62
CA ARG A 63 12.76 14.63 8.31
C ARG A 63 13.82 15.59 7.76
N PRO A 64 15.10 15.20 7.56
CA PRO A 64 16.11 16.10 7.01
C PRO A 64 15.94 16.40 5.52
N LEU A 65 15.14 15.61 4.79
CA LEU A 65 14.87 15.82 3.36
C LEU A 65 13.79 16.89 3.11
N VAL A 66 13.07 17.31 4.15
CA VAL A 66 12.03 18.35 4.07
C VAL A 66 12.63 19.66 4.58
N ALA A 67 12.63 20.69 3.74
CA ALA A 67 13.10 22.04 4.10
C ALA A 67 12.32 22.60 5.31
N ASP A 68 12.91 23.52 6.07
CA ASP A 68 12.28 24.09 7.28
C ASP A 68 10.93 24.78 7.04
N ASN A 69 10.69 25.28 5.82
CA ASN A 69 9.39 25.82 5.39
C ASN A 69 8.72 24.95 4.32
N GLY A 70 9.21 23.73 4.14
CA GLY A 70 8.70 22.76 3.20
C GLY A 70 7.57 21.92 3.79
N ARG A 71 6.99 21.05 2.95
CA ARG A 71 5.86 20.22 3.33
C ARG A 71 6.02 18.78 2.88
N LEU A 72 5.64 17.87 3.78
CA LEU A 72 5.56 16.44 3.54
C LEU A 72 4.09 16.06 3.29
N TYR A 73 3.84 15.38 2.16
CA TYR A 73 2.55 14.76 1.86
C TYR A 73 2.69 13.25 1.88
N ILE A 74 1.80 12.57 2.59
CA ILE A 74 1.81 11.11 2.71
C ILE A 74 0.47 10.57 2.29
N THR A 75 0.48 9.54 1.45
CA THR A 75 -0.69 8.71 1.18
C THR A 75 -0.51 7.33 1.80
N GLY A 76 -1.63 6.71 2.18
CA GLY A 76 -1.65 5.34 2.64
C GLY A 76 -3.07 4.80 2.72
N LEU A 77 -3.20 3.55 3.13
CA LEU A 77 -4.47 2.83 3.18
C LEU A 77 -4.79 2.39 4.60
N GLU A 78 -6.03 2.59 5.05
CA GLU A 78 -6.51 1.99 6.28
C GLU A 78 -6.48 0.46 6.17
N PRO A 79 -5.91 -0.25 7.16
CA PRO A 79 -5.89 -1.70 7.13
C PRO A 79 -7.31 -2.29 7.11
N TYR A 80 -7.56 -3.23 6.19
CA TYR A 80 -8.92 -3.70 5.87
C TYR A 80 -9.13 -5.22 6.04
N VAL A 81 -8.16 -5.95 6.60
CA VAL A 81 -8.20 -7.43 6.72
C VAL A 81 -8.34 -7.93 8.16
N GLN A 82 -8.19 -7.04 9.14
CA GLN A 82 -8.13 -7.35 10.56
C GLN A 82 -9.50 -7.69 11.14
N TYR A 83 -10.50 -6.85 10.87
CA TYR A 83 -11.82 -6.93 11.48
C TYR A 83 -12.88 -7.17 10.41
N GLN A 84 -13.82 -8.08 10.71
CA GLN A 84 -14.88 -8.43 9.77
C GLN A 84 -15.86 -7.25 9.63
N PRO A 85 -16.13 -6.77 8.40
CA PRO A 85 -17.06 -5.68 8.18
C PRO A 85 -18.54 -6.09 8.28
N GLU A 86 -19.40 -5.13 8.58
CA GLU A 86 -20.86 -5.34 8.67
C GLU A 86 -21.55 -5.28 7.30
N THR A 87 -20.97 -4.57 6.34
CA THR A 87 -21.56 -4.41 5.00
C THR A 87 -21.22 -5.60 4.11
N ASP A 88 -22.11 -5.89 3.17
CA ASP A 88 -21.92 -6.97 2.19
C ASP A 88 -20.67 -6.74 1.32
N SER A 89 -20.51 -5.53 0.76
CA SER A 89 -19.31 -5.15 0.02
C SER A 89 -18.04 -5.22 0.88
N GLY A 90 -18.14 -4.82 2.15
CA GLY A 90 -17.03 -4.87 3.09
C GLY A 90 -16.57 -6.30 3.34
N ARG A 91 -17.50 -7.21 3.61
CA ARG A 91 -17.19 -8.65 3.79
C ARG A 91 -16.49 -9.24 2.58
N ILE A 92 -16.93 -8.90 1.37
CA ILE A 92 -16.28 -9.39 0.15
C ILE A 92 -14.83 -8.88 0.03
N ILE A 93 -14.58 -7.59 0.21
CA ILE A 93 -13.21 -7.03 0.13
C ILE A 93 -12.32 -7.59 1.24
N TRP A 94 -12.85 -7.70 2.45
CA TRP A 94 -12.18 -8.32 3.58
C TRP A 94 -11.82 -9.79 3.29
N GLU A 95 -12.75 -10.58 2.76
CA GLU A 95 -12.51 -11.97 2.36
C GLU A 95 -11.46 -12.07 1.25
N ILE A 96 -11.49 -11.19 0.24
CA ILE A 96 -10.48 -11.13 -0.83
C ILE A 96 -9.09 -10.87 -0.22
N GLY A 97 -8.97 -9.89 0.66
CA GLY A 97 -7.70 -9.58 1.33
C GLY A 97 -7.18 -10.74 2.17
N ARG A 98 -8.05 -11.46 2.88
CA ARG A 98 -7.66 -12.64 3.67
C ARG A 98 -7.27 -13.83 2.80
N ALA A 99 -8.02 -14.09 1.73
CA ALA A 99 -7.69 -15.15 0.76
C ALA A 99 -6.32 -14.89 0.12
N ARG A 100 -6.05 -13.62 -0.21
CA ARG A 100 -4.76 -13.16 -0.73
C ARG A 100 -3.63 -13.44 0.25
N ASP A 101 -3.77 -13.00 1.48
CA ASP A 101 -2.74 -13.19 2.51
C ASP A 101 -2.49 -14.67 2.80
N ALA A 102 -3.55 -15.49 2.84
CA ALA A 102 -3.41 -16.94 2.98
C ALA A 102 -2.66 -17.57 1.80
N CYS A 103 -2.99 -17.19 0.57
CA CYS A 103 -2.29 -17.68 -0.63
C CYS A 103 -0.81 -17.29 -0.64
N LEU A 104 -0.48 -16.07 -0.22
CA LEU A 104 0.92 -15.62 -0.10
C LEU A 104 1.68 -16.49 0.91
N LEU A 105 1.13 -16.65 2.12
CA LEU A 105 1.76 -17.43 3.18
C LEU A 105 1.97 -18.89 2.77
N LEU A 106 0.95 -19.53 2.18
CA LEU A 106 1.03 -20.93 1.72
C LEU A 106 2.00 -21.13 0.54
N ALA A 107 2.30 -20.07 -0.21
CA ALA A 107 3.31 -20.07 -1.26
C ALA A 107 4.72 -19.71 -0.76
N GLY A 108 4.91 -19.50 0.55
CA GLY A 108 6.18 -19.09 1.15
C GLY A 108 6.53 -17.61 0.96
N GLU A 109 5.53 -16.76 0.70
CA GLU A 109 5.67 -15.31 0.59
C GLU A 109 5.13 -14.59 1.83
N ARG A 110 5.51 -13.31 1.98
CA ARG A 110 5.03 -12.46 3.08
C ARG A 110 3.86 -11.60 2.63
N PRO A 111 2.76 -11.54 3.39
CA PRO A 111 1.72 -10.55 3.18
C PRO A 111 2.25 -9.14 3.40
N TYR A 112 1.81 -8.24 2.54
CA TYR A 112 2.00 -6.81 2.68
C TYR A 112 1.10 -6.24 3.79
N ARG A 113 1.58 -5.22 4.51
CA ARG A 113 0.88 -4.61 5.64
C ARG A 113 0.81 -3.10 5.46
N GLU A 114 -0.39 -2.58 5.66
CA GLU A 114 -0.65 -1.14 5.75
C GLU A 114 -0.77 -0.73 7.22
N TYR A 115 -0.66 0.58 7.45
CA TYR A 115 -0.69 1.18 8.77
C TYR A 115 -1.88 2.13 8.92
N PRO A 116 -2.61 2.09 10.04
CA PRO A 116 -3.77 2.95 10.25
C PRO A 116 -3.34 4.40 10.39
N LEU A 117 -4.22 5.33 9.97
CA LEU A 117 -3.94 6.77 9.97
C LEU A 117 -3.44 7.23 11.35
N GLU A 118 -4.09 6.80 12.43
CA GLU A 118 -3.71 7.20 13.79
C GLU A 118 -2.28 6.77 14.16
N TRP A 119 -1.82 5.64 13.65
CA TRP A 119 -0.43 5.22 13.87
C TRP A 119 0.53 6.13 13.11
N MET A 120 0.21 6.45 11.86
CA MET A 120 1.03 7.34 11.02
C MET A 120 1.19 8.72 11.64
N LEU A 121 0.09 9.31 12.12
CA LEU A 121 0.11 10.61 12.81
C LEU A 121 1.05 10.60 14.01
N ARG A 122 0.99 9.57 14.86
CA ARG A 122 1.89 9.45 16.02
C ARG A 122 3.36 9.30 15.61
N GLN A 123 3.66 8.58 14.53
CA GLN A 123 5.05 8.44 14.08
C GLN A 123 5.59 9.73 13.48
N LEU A 124 4.76 10.50 12.78
CA LEU A 124 5.13 11.83 12.28
C LEU A 124 5.47 12.80 13.40
N GLU A 125 4.60 12.87 14.42
CA GLU A 125 4.84 13.70 15.60
C GLU A 125 6.16 13.31 16.30
N ARG A 126 6.39 12.00 16.48
CA ARG A 126 7.65 11.48 17.04
C ARG A 126 8.88 11.83 16.21
N ALA A 127 8.74 11.92 14.90
CA ALA A 127 9.80 12.30 13.98
C ALA A 127 9.99 13.83 13.85
N GLY A 128 9.30 14.63 14.65
CA GLY A 128 9.46 16.08 14.66
C GLY A 128 8.69 16.79 13.55
N PHE A 129 7.50 16.29 13.20
CA PHE A 129 6.56 16.95 12.31
C PHE A 129 5.32 17.45 13.06
N ALA A 130 4.83 18.63 12.68
CA ALA A 130 3.49 19.10 12.98
C ALA A 130 2.52 18.62 11.89
N ILE A 131 1.37 18.08 12.31
CA ILE A 131 0.30 17.72 11.37
C ILE A 131 -0.45 18.99 10.98
N VAL A 132 -0.46 19.31 9.69
CA VAL A 132 -1.24 20.43 9.14
C VAL A 132 -2.67 20.01 8.89
N GLU A 133 -2.85 18.87 8.20
CA GLU A 133 -4.16 18.31 7.88
C GLU A 133 -4.05 16.79 7.70
N SER A 134 -5.13 16.08 8.01
CA SER A 134 -5.30 14.71 7.55
C SER A 134 -6.73 14.50 7.06
N ARG A 135 -6.88 13.72 5.99
CA ARG A 135 -8.18 13.44 5.38
C ARG A 135 -8.27 12.00 4.92
N ARG A 136 -9.45 11.40 5.10
CA ARG A 136 -9.79 10.07 4.60
C ARG A 136 -10.63 10.17 3.33
N PHE A 137 -10.39 9.26 2.40
CA PHE A 137 -11.07 9.14 1.12
C PHE A 137 -11.66 7.72 1.00
N PRO A 138 -12.99 7.57 0.96
CA PRO A 138 -13.62 6.26 0.89
C PRO A 138 -13.32 5.57 -0.43
N ILE A 139 -13.03 4.27 -0.38
CA ILE A 139 -12.66 3.51 -1.58
C ILE A 139 -13.88 2.81 -2.16
N ARG A 140 -13.94 2.83 -3.49
CA ARG A 140 -14.86 2.00 -4.28
C ARG A 140 -14.03 1.14 -5.23
N TYR A 141 -13.96 -0.16 -4.95
CA TYR A 141 -13.26 -1.10 -5.80
C TYR A 141 -14.14 -1.52 -6.98
N GLY A 142 -13.51 -1.58 -8.17
CA GLY A 142 -14.13 -2.08 -9.40
C GLY A 142 -13.72 -3.51 -9.74
N PRO A 143 -14.23 -4.06 -10.86
CA PRO A 143 -13.95 -5.43 -11.29
C PRO A 143 -12.45 -5.68 -11.55
N GLY A 144 -11.73 -4.66 -12.05
CA GLY A 144 -10.29 -4.77 -12.29
C GLY A 144 -9.49 -5.04 -11.01
N HIS A 145 -9.90 -4.46 -9.86
CA HIS A 145 -9.27 -4.76 -8.57
C HIS A 145 -9.55 -6.22 -8.16
N VAL A 146 -10.82 -6.63 -8.18
CA VAL A 146 -11.25 -7.99 -7.81
C VAL A 146 -10.48 -9.05 -8.60
N ASN A 147 -10.50 -8.93 -9.94
CA ASN A 147 -9.83 -9.91 -10.80
C ASN A 147 -8.33 -9.93 -10.53
N ARG A 148 -7.67 -8.77 -10.42
CA ARG A 148 -6.22 -8.71 -10.16
C ARG A 148 -5.84 -9.40 -8.84
N GLN A 149 -6.59 -9.18 -7.76
CA GLN A 149 -6.29 -9.81 -6.47
C GLN A 149 -6.50 -11.34 -6.53
N LEU A 150 -7.58 -11.80 -7.16
CA LEU A 150 -7.90 -13.22 -7.24
C LEU A 150 -7.05 -13.97 -8.27
N ASP A 151 -6.62 -13.32 -9.36
CA ASP A 151 -5.66 -13.87 -10.31
C ASP A 151 -4.28 -14.06 -9.67
N MET A 152 -3.87 -13.14 -8.79
CA MET A 152 -2.66 -13.32 -7.98
C MET A 152 -2.77 -14.59 -7.12
N CYS A 153 -3.89 -14.78 -6.42
CA CYS A 153 -4.15 -15.97 -5.63
C CYS A 153 -3.99 -17.24 -6.48
N ARG A 154 -4.65 -17.30 -7.64
CA ARG A 154 -4.56 -18.42 -8.60
C ARG A 154 -3.11 -18.72 -9.00
N GLY A 155 -2.35 -17.68 -9.33
CA GLY A 155 -0.95 -17.83 -9.74
C GLY A 155 -0.04 -18.39 -8.63
N ARG A 156 -0.43 -18.27 -7.36
CA ARG A 156 0.36 -18.77 -6.21
C ARG A 156 0.02 -20.20 -5.80
N LEU A 157 -1.11 -20.74 -6.23
CA LEU A 157 -1.53 -22.11 -5.91
C LEU A 157 -0.51 -23.15 -6.37
N GLN A 158 0.19 -22.91 -7.47
CA GLN A 158 1.23 -23.81 -8.00
C GLN A 158 2.41 -24.01 -7.06
N ARG A 159 2.59 -23.11 -6.08
CA ARG A 159 3.67 -23.14 -5.10
C ARG A 159 3.24 -23.72 -3.75
N PHE A 160 1.99 -24.15 -3.62
CA PHE A 160 1.51 -24.76 -2.39
C PHE A 160 2.18 -26.13 -2.22
N GLY A 161 2.49 -26.50 -0.97
CA GLY A 161 3.06 -27.81 -0.66
C GLY A 161 2.10 -28.99 -0.86
N SER A 162 0.83 -28.76 -1.19
CA SER A 162 -0.18 -29.80 -1.42
C SER A 162 -1.11 -29.42 -2.57
N ALA A 163 -1.20 -30.30 -3.57
CA ALA A 163 -2.10 -30.13 -4.70
C ALA A 163 -3.58 -30.13 -4.27
N ALA A 164 -3.95 -30.97 -3.31
CA ALA A 164 -5.33 -31.01 -2.79
C ALA A 164 -5.72 -29.69 -2.12
N LEU A 165 -4.80 -29.09 -1.35
CA LEU A 165 -4.99 -27.76 -0.77
C LEU A 165 -5.12 -26.68 -1.86
N GLY A 166 -4.26 -26.75 -2.89
CA GLY A 166 -4.33 -25.86 -4.03
C GLY A 166 -5.68 -25.92 -4.76
N SER A 167 -6.21 -27.11 -5.00
CA SER A 167 -7.52 -27.30 -5.64
C SER A 167 -8.67 -26.74 -4.79
N GLY A 168 -8.66 -26.98 -3.47
CA GLY A 168 -9.68 -26.42 -2.57
C GLY A 168 -9.63 -24.90 -2.52
N MET A 169 -8.43 -24.31 -2.47
CA MET A 169 -8.28 -22.86 -2.51
C MET A 169 -8.69 -22.27 -3.87
N LEU A 170 -8.41 -22.96 -4.99
CA LEU A 170 -8.88 -22.53 -6.31
C LEU A 170 -10.40 -22.43 -6.33
N GLN A 171 -11.10 -23.47 -5.87
CA GLN A 171 -12.55 -23.46 -5.80
C GLN A 171 -13.06 -22.27 -4.97
N TYR A 172 -12.51 -22.06 -3.78
CA TYR A 172 -12.86 -20.93 -2.91
C TYR A 172 -12.64 -19.57 -3.59
N VAL A 173 -11.50 -19.38 -4.27
CA VAL A 173 -11.17 -18.14 -4.99
C VAL A 173 -12.14 -17.86 -6.14
N GLU A 174 -12.56 -18.89 -6.88
CA GLU A 174 -13.52 -18.73 -7.97
C GLU A 174 -14.94 -18.45 -7.46
N GLU A 175 -15.36 -19.12 -6.40
CA GLU A 175 -16.65 -18.83 -5.75
C GLU A 175 -16.70 -17.40 -5.20
N LEU A 176 -15.61 -16.94 -4.57
CA LEU A 176 -15.47 -15.56 -4.10
C LEU A 176 -15.48 -14.57 -5.27
N ARG A 177 -14.85 -14.88 -6.40
CA ARG A 177 -14.89 -14.06 -7.62
C ARG A 177 -16.33 -13.86 -8.11
N LEU A 178 -17.09 -14.95 -8.22
CA LEU A 178 -18.48 -14.90 -8.67
C LEU A 178 -19.33 -14.03 -7.74
N ARG A 179 -19.24 -14.23 -6.42
CA ARG A 179 -19.95 -13.40 -5.43
C ARG A 179 -19.57 -11.93 -5.55
N ALA A 180 -18.28 -11.63 -5.68
CA ALA A 180 -17.80 -10.26 -5.82
C ALA A 180 -18.35 -9.57 -7.08
N LEU A 181 -18.37 -10.27 -8.22
CA LEU A 181 -18.89 -9.73 -9.49
C LEU A 181 -20.41 -9.52 -9.45
N LEU A 182 -21.16 -10.38 -8.77
CA LEU A 182 -22.60 -10.20 -8.57
C LEU A 182 -22.91 -8.93 -7.76
N VAL A 183 -22.20 -8.73 -6.65
CA VAL A 183 -22.37 -7.51 -5.83
C VAL A 183 -21.88 -6.27 -6.58
N LEU A 184 -20.79 -6.36 -7.35
CA LEU A 184 -20.33 -5.28 -8.22
C LEU A 184 -21.39 -4.86 -9.24
N ALA A 185 -22.03 -5.82 -9.89
CA ALA A 185 -23.08 -5.56 -10.87
C ALA A 185 -24.32 -4.92 -10.23
N ARG A 186 -24.67 -5.34 -9.00
CA ARG A 186 -25.79 -4.77 -8.22
C ARG A 186 -25.53 -3.34 -7.75
N ASP A 187 -24.35 -3.07 -7.20
CA ASP A 187 -24.08 -1.85 -6.42
C ASP A 187 -23.19 -0.83 -7.15
N GLY A 188 -22.70 -1.18 -8.35
CA GLY A 188 -21.79 -0.36 -9.16
C GLY A 188 -20.41 -0.17 -8.51
N GLY A 189 -19.99 -1.08 -7.62
CA GLY A 189 -18.73 -0.99 -6.90
C GLY A 189 -18.78 -1.62 -5.52
N LEU A 190 -17.65 -2.18 -5.05
CA LEU A 190 -17.51 -2.67 -3.68
C LEU A 190 -16.98 -1.53 -2.81
N ARG A 191 -17.79 -1.04 -1.88
CA ARG A 191 -17.41 0.05 -0.98
C ARG A 191 -16.84 -0.50 0.32
N HIS A 192 -15.57 -0.26 0.58
CA HIS A 192 -14.93 -0.64 1.83
C HIS A 192 -13.58 0.07 1.99
N GLY A 193 -13.19 0.37 3.22
CA GLY A 193 -11.89 0.99 3.50
C GLY A 193 -11.80 2.46 3.06
N HIS A 194 -10.67 3.06 3.44
CA HIS A 194 -10.34 4.44 3.13
C HIS A 194 -8.86 4.55 2.81
N ASP A 195 -8.54 5.31 1.77
CA ASP A 195 -7.21 5.89 1.67
C ASP A 195 -7.14 7.11 2.59
N TYR A 196 -5.96 7.49 3.01
CA TYR A 196 -5.74 8.75 3.71
C TYR A 196 -4.64 9.56 3.05
N VAL A 197 -4.75 10.88 3.21
CA VAL A 197 -3.70 11.83 2.88
C VAL A 197 -3.38 12.63 4.14
N ILE A 198 -2.10 12.81 4.42
CA ILE A 198 -1.60 13.63 5.53
C ILE A 198 -0.71 14.71 4.93
N ALA A 199 -0.92 15.95 5.34
CA ALA A 199 -0.01 17.05 5.14
C ALA A 199 0.68 17.36 6.48
N ALA A 200 2.01 17.39 6.48
CA ALA A 200 2.80 17.64 7.67
C ALA A 200 3.98 18.58 7.37
N GLU A 201 4.36 19.37 8.37
CA GLU A 201 5.44 20.34 8.28
C GLU A 201 6.49 20.05 9.36
N PRO A 202 7.78 20.22 9.07
CA PRO A 202 8.85 20.20 10.07
C PRO A 202 8.55 21.07 11.30
N LEU A 203 8.71 20.51 12.51
CA LEU A 203 8.84 21.32 13.71
C LEU A 203 10.20 22.02 13.71
N ARG A 204 10.20 23.27 14.15
CA ARG A 204 11.39 24.10 14.35
C ARG A 204 12.12 23.73 15.63
#